data_AF-A0A2G5VC37-F1
#
_entry.id   AF-A0A2G5VC37-F1
#
_cell.length_a   1.000
_cell.length_b   1.000
_cell.length_c   1.000
_cell.angle_alpha   90.00
_cell.angle_beta   90.00
_cell.angle_gamma   90.00
#
_symmetry.space_group_name_H-M   'P 1'
#
loop_
_entity.id
_entity.type
_entity.pdbx_description
1 polymer ?
#
loop_
_entity_poly.entity_id
_entity_poly.type
_entity_poly.pdbx_seq_one_letter_code
_entity_poly.pdbx_strand_id
1 'polypeptide(L)'
;MEHFPAVCCFGGEPFLDFHTNSSIDPTDWLADLVKDPTNSVDQDLVISNLTESFAKIGINVMSQCQIFNITFNDLADQTLFDTYKARFLCRCPIGFSGQSCEIQPIAPTLPPISLPLVSKHPLISPPDPMVMLIVVAAVVFALMAVLAMLYQHFLSFF
;
A
#
# COMPACT_ATOMS: atom_id res chain seq x y z
N MET A 1 12.08 3.27 -23.71
CA MET A 1 11.32 3.04 -22.46
C MET A 1 10.70 1.67 -22.61
N GLU A 2 11.01 0.76 -21.71
CA GLU A 2 10.48 -0.60 -21.75
C GLU A 2 9.08 -0.63 -21.13
N HIS A 3 8.23 -1.50 -21.68
CA HIS A 3 6.83 -1.65 -21.30
C HIS A 3 6.66 -2.99 -20.60
N PHE A 4 6.18 -2.98 -19.36
CA PHE A 4 5.96 -4.18 -18.57
C PHE A 4 4.46 -4.44 -18.44
N PRO A 5 3.91 -5.50 -19.06
CA PRO A 5 2.50 -5.83 -18.92
C PRO A 5 2.22 -6.42 -17.53
N ALA A 6 1.23 -5.88 -16.83
CA ALA A 6 0.70 -6.46 -15.60
C ALA A 6 -0.80 -6.69 -15.73
N VAL A 7 -1.28 -7.82 -15.19
CA VAL A 7 -2.71 -8.17 -15.22
C VAL A 7 -3.20 -8.29 -13.80
N CYS A 8 -4.20 -7.48 -13.44
CA CYS A 8 -4.87 -7.53 -12.15
C CYS A 8 -6.37 -7.74 -12.33
N CYS A 9 -6.93 -8.71 -11.63
CA CYS A 9 -8.31 -9.11 -11.71
C CYS A 9 -9.14 -8.59 -10.53
N PHE A 10 -10.46 -8.54 -10.73
CA PHE A 10 -11.47 -8.19 -9.71
C PHE A 10 -11.23 -6.84 -9.02
N GLY A 11 -10.65 -5.87 -9.73
CA GLY A 11 -10.35 -4.55 -9.18
C GLY A 11 -9.05 -4.48 -8.38
N GLY A 12 -8.14 -5.45 -8.56
CA GLY A 12 -6.78 -5.34 -8.04
C GLY A 12 -5.98 -4.23 -8.70
N GLU A 13 -5.08 -3.62 -7.93
CA GLU A 13 -4.22 -2.52 -8.40
C GLU A 13 -2.75 -2.94 -8.44
N PRO A 14 -2.00 -2.61 -9.49
CA PRO A 14 -0.58 -2.97 -9.57
C PRO A 14 0.24 -2.23 -8.50
N PHE A 15 1.29 -2.88 -8.01
CA PHE A 15 2.29 -2.27 -7.15
C PHE A 15 3.66 -2.93 -7.39
N LEU A 16 4.71 -2.22 -7.00
CA LEU A 16 6.08 -2.69 -7.14
C LEU A 16 6.56 -3.38 -5.86
N ASP A 17 7.09 -4.59 -6.00
CA ASP A 17 7.64 -5.41 -4.92
C ASP A 17 9.14 -5.62 -5.16
N PHE A 18 9.97 -5.16 -4.21
CA PHE A 18 11.43 -5.23 -4.29
C PHE A 18 12.04 -6.48 -3.68
N HIS A 19 11.24 -7.39 -3.08
CA HIS A 19 11.63 -8.62 -2.35
C HIS A 19 12.72 -8.51 -1.28
N THR A 20 13.36 -7.37 -1.21
CA THR A 20 14.46 -7.01 -0.35
C THR A 20 13.91 -5.98 0.62
N ASN A 21 14.42 -5.98 1.85
CA ASN A 21 14.08 -4.99 2.88
C ASN A 21 14.69 -3.61 2.55
N SER A 22 14.64 -3.22 1.28
CA SER A 22 15.18 -1.98 0.76
C SER A 22 14.06 -0.94 0.73
N SER A 23 14.32 0.20 1.37
CA SER A 23 13.41 1.36 1.41
C SER A 23 13.39 2.15 0.08
N ILE A 24 13.82 1.52 -1.02
CA ILE A 24 13.99 2.15 -2.32
C ILE A 24 12.76 1.78 -3.14
N ASP A 25 11.74 2.63 -3.08
CA ASP A 25 10.60 2.58 -3.99
C ASP A 25 10.80 3.69 -5.04
N PRO A 26 11.20 3.36 -6.28
CA PRO A 26 11.26 4.33 -7.36
C PRO A 26 9.84 4.82 -7.56
N THR A 27 9.59 6.07 -7.17
CA THR A 27 8.24 6.61 -7.07
C THR A 27 7.69 7.01 -8.45
N ASP A 28 8.50 6.85 -9.50
CA ASP A 28 8.31 7.42 -10.84
C ASP A 28 7.97 6.36 -11.90
N TRP A 29 7.09 5.41 -11.56
CA TRP A 29 6.45 4.52 -12.52
C TRP A 29 4.98 4.90 -12.74
N LEU A 30 4.47 4.57 -13.91
CA LEU A 30 3.09 4.81 -14.33
C LEU A 30 2.46 3.49 -14.75
N ALA A 31 1.20 3.27 -14.39
CA ALA A 31 0.39 2.16 -14.87
C ALA A 31 -0.77 2.68 -15.70
N ASP A 32 -0.63 2.59 -17.02
CA ASP A 32 -1.66 2.98 -17.97
C ASP A 32 -2.59 1.80 -18.26
N LEU A 33 -3.90 2.02 -18.12
CA LEU A 33 -4.90 1.00 -18.44
C LEU A 33 -4.97 0.79 -19.97
N VAL A 34 -4.77 -0.44 -20.41
CA VAL A 34 -4.94 -0.83 -21.81
C VAL A 34 -6.43 -0.99 -22.11
N LYS A 35 -7.00 -0.03 -22.85
CA LYS A 35 -8.44 0.03 -23.13
C LYS A 35 -8.89 -0.86 -24.30
N ASP A 36 -7.97 -1.18 -25.23
CA ASP A 36 -8.23 -2.04 -26.39
C ASP A 36 -7.04 -2.98 -26.64
N PRO A 37 -7.13 -4.25 -26.21
CA PRO A 37 -6.11 -5.28 -26.48
C PRO A 37 -5.80 -5.51 -27.96
N THR A 38 -6.78 -5.27 -28.83
CA THR A 38 -6.82 -5.73 -30.23
C THR A 38 -6.11 -4.81 -31.22
N ASN A 39 -5.58 -3.66 -30.80
CA ASN A 39 -4.96 -2.67 -31.68
C ASN A 39 -3.42 -2.66 -31.64
N SER A 40 -2.80 -3.55 -30.87
CA SER A 40 -1.34 -3.67 -30.75
C SER A 40 -0.90 -5.09 -31.07
N VAL A 41 -0.37 -5.25 -32.28
CA VAL A 41 0.02 -6.52 -32.94
C VAL A 41 0.99 -7.37 -32.10
N ASP A 42 1.71 -6.79 -31.14
CA ASP A 42 2.62 -7.51 -30.23
C ASP A 42 2.00 -7.89 -28.87
N GLN A 43 0.90 -7.25 -28.45
CA GLN A 43 0.20 -7.59 -27.20
C GLN A 43 -0.82 -8.72 -27.40
N ASP A 44 -1.30 -8.95 -28.62
CA ASP A 44 -2.26 -10.01 -28.93
C ASP A 44 -1.74 -11.42 -28.59
N LEU A 45 -0.45 -11.69 -28.78
CA LEU A 45 0.18 -12.98 -28.48
C LEU A 45 0.36 -13.23 -26.97
N VAL A 46 0.62 -12.18 -26.19
CA VAL A 46 0.72 -12.26 -24.74
C VAL A 46 -0.68 -12.41 -24.14
N ILE A 47 -1.64 -11.62 -24.61
CA ILE A 47 -3.01 -11.63 -24.11
C ILE A 47 -3.72 -12.94 -24.48
N SER A 48 -3.49 -13.51 -25.66
CA SER A 48 -4.07 -14.83 -26.04
C SER A 48 -3.56 -15.97 -25.15
N ASN A 49 -2.25 -16.06 -24.90
CA ASN A 49 -1.67 -17.06 -23.98
C ASN A 49 -2.16 -16.89 -22.54
N LEU A 50 -2.30 -15.65 -22.08
CA LEU A 50 -2.86 -15.36 -20.76
C LEU A 50 -4.34 -15.75 -20.72
N THR A 51 -5.12 -15.41 -21.74
CA THR A 51 -6.54 -15.74 -21.84
C THR A 51 -6.77 -17.25 -21.74
N GLU A 52 -5.97 -18.07 -22.42
CA GLU A 52 -6.06 -19.53 -22.31
C GLU A 52 -5.74 -20.04 -20.90
N SER A 53 -4.74 -19.44 -20.24
CA SER A 53 -4.31 -19.84 -18.91
C SER A 53 -5.35 -19.48 -17.85
N PHE A 54 -5.94 -18.29 -17.93
CA PHE A 54 -7.01 -17.83 -17.05
C PHE A 54 -8.34 -18.54 -17.32
N ALA A 55 -8.63 -18.89 -18.58
CA ALA A 55 -9.82 -19.66 -18.94
C ALA A 55 -9.84 -21.04 -18.28
N LYS A 56 -8.68 -21.69 -18.10
CA LYS A 56 -8.58 -22.97 -17.37
C LYS A 56 -8.99 -22.86 -15.90
N ILE A 57 -8.90 -21.67 -15.31
CA ILE A 57 -9.28 -21.38 -13.92
C ILE A 57 -10.70 -20.76 -13.88
N GLY A 58 -11.39 -20.69 -15.02
CA GLY A 58 -12.75 -20.16 -15.13
C GLY A 58 -12.84 -18.63 -15.09
N ILE A 59 -11.74 -17.94 -15.40
CA ILE A 59 -11.65 -16.47 -15.37
C ILE A 59 -11.65 -15.92 -16.79
N ASN A 60 -12.52 -14.94 -17.03
CA ASN A 60 -12.55 -14.20 -18.27
C ASN A 60 -11.76 -12.90 -18.12
N VAL A 61 -10.56 -12.86 -18.70
CA VAL A 61 -9.63 -11.72 -18.63
C VAL A 61 -10.29 -10.43 -19.13
N MET A 62 -11.10 -10.50 -20.17
CA MET A 62 -11.69 -9.33 -20.82
C MET A 62 -12.78 -8.64 -19.98
N SER A 63 -13.43 -9.37 -19.06
CA SER A 63 -14.51 -8.82 -18.24
C SER A 63 -14.18 -8.73 -16.75
N GLN A 64 -13.26 -9.55 -16.27
CA GLN A 64 -12.92 -9.65 -14.85
C GLN A 64 -11.53 -9.08 -14.55
N CYS A 65 -10.71 -8.76 -15.55
CA CYS A 65 -9.36 -8.28 -15.35
C CYS A 65 -9.07 -6.98 -16.11
N GLN A 66 -8.08 -6.26 -15.60
CA GLN A 66 -7.54 -5.06 -16.17
C GLN A 66 -6.07 -5.30 -16.51
N ILE A 67 -5.68 -4.88 -17.71
CA ILE A 67 -4.31 -4.98 -18.20
C ILE A 67 -3.70 -3.60 -18.08
N PHE A 68 -2.60 -3.53 -17.34
CA PHE A 68 -1.83 -2.32 -17.13
C PHE A 68 -0.55 -2.42 -17.95
N ASN A 69 -0.26 -1.35 -18.69
CA ASN A 69 1.01 -1.15 -19.33
C ASN A 69 1.88 -0.29 -18.42
N ILE A 70 2.91 -0.89 -17.83
CA ILE A 70 3.74 -0.20 -16.85
C ILE A 70 4.98 0.37 -17.50
N THR A 71 5.28 1.63 -17.18
CA THR A 71 6.43 2.37 -17.72
C THR A 71 7.15 3.12 -16.63
N PHE A 72 8.47 3.23 -16.77
CA PHE A 72 9.30 4.12 -15.95
C PHE A 72 9.54 5.44 -16.67
N ASN A 73 9.57 6.54 -15.91
CA ASN A 73 9.85 7.86 -16.47
C ASN A 73 11.34 8.05 -16.82
N ASP A 74 12.25 7.44 -16.05
CA ASP A 74 13.69 7.54 -16.26
C ASP A 74 14.39 6.17 -16.30
N LEU A 75 15.56 6.13 -16.96
CA LEU A 75 16.44 4.97 -17.04
C LEU A 75 17.01 4.57 -15.68
N ALA A 76 17.19 5.53 -14.76
CA ALA A 76 17.66 5.25 -13.41
C ALA A 76 16.71 4.30 -12.67
N ASP A 77 15.40 4.57 -12.73
CA ASP A 77 14.38 3.74 -12.09
C ASP A 77 14.25 2.37 -12.72
N GLN A 78 14.31 2.32 -14.06
CA GLN A 78 14.37 1.05 -14.79
C GLN A 78 15.61 0.23 -14.38
N THR A 79 16.76 0.87 -14.20
CA THR A 79 17.98 0.20 -13.76
C THR A 79 17.84 -0.33 -12.33
N LEU A 80 17.17 0.41 -11.43
CA LEU A 80 16.88 -0.06 -10.08
C LEU A 80 15.96 -1.28 -10.12
N PHE A 81 14.89 -1.25 -10.91
CA PHE A 81 14.00 -2.39 -11.12
C PHE A 81 14.77 -3.66 -11.53
N ASP A 82 15.64 -3.55 -12.53
CA ASP A 82 16.43 -4.67 -13.04
C ASP A 82 17.49 -5.17 -12.06
N THR A 83 18.12 -4.24 -11.33
CA THR A 83 19.18 -4.52 -10.35
C THR A 83 18.61 -5.27 -9.14
N TYR A 84 17.47 -4.82 -8.63
CA TYR A 84 16.82 -5.42 -7.47
C TYR A 84 15.93 -6.62 -7.82
N LYS A 85 15.80 -6.97 -9.10
CA LYS A 85 14.88 -8.03 -9.56
C LYS A 85 13.47 -7.83 -9.04
N ALA A 86 13.06 -6.56 -9.02
CA ALA A 86 11.73 -6.19 -8.58
C ALA A 86 10.68 -6.76 -9.53
N ARG A 87 9.46 -6.89 -9.04
CA ARG A 87 8.32 -7.38 -9.82
C ARG A 87 7.09 -6.54 -9.58
N PHE A 88 6.23 -6.49 -10.59
CA PHE A 88 4.88 -5.97 -10.41
C PHE A 88 3.95 -7.07 -9.91
N LEU A 89 3.24 -6.76 -8.84
CA LEU A 89 2.22 -7.61 -8.23
C LEU A 89 0.91 -6.84 -8.15
N CYS A 90 -0.19 -7.53 -7.90
CA CYS A 90 -1.50 -6.92 -7.69
C CYS A 90 -1.87 -6.88 -6.21
N ARG A 91 -2.31 -5.72 -5.72
CA ARG A 91 -2.97 -5.59 -4.42
C ARG A 91 -4.40 -6.05 -4.57
N CYS A 92 -4.72 -7.16 -3.92
CA CYS A 92 -6.04 -7.78 -4.08
C CYS A 92 -7.06 -7.22 -3.09
N PRO A 93 -8.31 -6.97 -3.55
CA PRO A 93 -9.41 -6.69 -2.65
C PRO A 93 -9.67 -7.84 -1.67
N ILE A 94 -10.39 -7.54 -0.59
CA ILE A 94 -10.68 -8.51 0.47
C ILE A 94 -11.34 -9.76 -0.12
N GLY A 95 -10.78 -10.93 0.22
CA GLY A 95 -11.25 -12.24 -0.21
C GLY A 95 -10.55 -12.77 -1.46
N PHE A 96 -9.92 -11.91 -2.27
CA PHE A 96 -9.17 -12.34 -3.44
C PHE A 96 -7.69 -12.52 -3.11
N SER A 97 -7.01 -13.43 -3.82
CA SER A 97 -5.57 -13.69 -3.66
C SER A 97 -4.95 -14.19 -4.96
N GLY A 98 -3.65 -14.47 -4.93
CA GLY A 98 -2.88 -14.82 -6.13
C GLY A 98 -2.06 -13.65 -6.66
N GLN A 99 -1.29 -13.89 -7.72
CA GLN A 99 -0.41 -12.87 -8.29
C GLN A 99 -1.19 -11.78 -9.02
N SER A 100 -2.32 -12.16 -9.62
CA SER A 100 -3.22 -11.32 -10.40
C SER A 100 -4.59 -11.19 -9.73
N CYS A 101 -4.72 -11.55 -8.46
CA CYS A 101 -6.00 -11.62 -7.73
C CYS A 101 -7.00 -12.61 -8.33
N GLU A 102 -6.50 -13.61 -9.05
CA GLU A 102 -7.27 -14.60 -9.78
C GLU A 102 -7.97 -15.61 -8.86
N ILE A 103 -7.44 -15.82 -7.65
CA ILE A 103 -8.00 -16.76 -6.69
C ILE A 103 -9.14 -16.07 -5.96
N GLN A 104 -10.36 -16.48 -6.29
CA GLN A 104 -11.56 -16.02 -5.62
C GLN A 104 -11.63 -16.58 -4.18
N PRO A 105 -12.28 -15.86 -3.25
CA PRO A 105 -12.57 -16.43 -1.95
C PRO A 105 -13.40 -17.68 -2.18
N ILE A 106 -12.90 -18.84 -1.73
CA ILE A 106 -13.75 -20.02 -1.57
C ILE A 106 -14.85 -19.55 -0.64
N ALA A 107 -16.05 -19.31 -1.17
CA ALA A 107 -17.15 -18.84 -0.36
C ALA A 107 -17.31 -19.82 0.81
N PRO A 108 -17.06 -19.41 2.07
CA PRO A 108 -17.77 -20.06 3.13
C PRO A 108 -19.22 -19.66 2.87
N THR A 109 -20.12 -20.63 2.72
CA THR A 109 -21.54 -20.42 2.98
C THR A 109 -21.71 -20.01 4.44
N LEU A 110 -21.27 -18.81 4.79
CA LEU A 110 -21.60 -18.16 6.03
C LEU A 110 -22.49 -16.98 5.67
N PRO A 111 -23.70 -16.90 6.26
CA PRO A 111 -24.59 -15.76 6.06
C PRO A 111 -23.84 -14.47 6.42
N PRO A 112 -24.27 -13.30 5.90
CA PRO A 112 -23.63 -12.04 6.20
C PRO A 112 -23.63 -11.85 7.72
N ILE A 113 -22.49 -12.12 8.34
CA ILE A 113 -22.25 -11.69 9.70
C ILE A 113 -22.21 -10.17 9.54
N SER A 114 -23.28 -9.54 10.01
CA SER A 114 -23.28 -8.12 10.30
C SER A 114 -22.19 -7.92 11.34
N LEU A 115 -20.94 -7.75 10.90
CA LEU A 115 -19.89 -7.23 11.74
C LEU A 115 -20.38 -5.84 12.12
N PRO A 116 -20.75 -5.56 13.39
CA PRO A 116 -20.72 -4.19 13.80
C PRO A 116 -19.27 -3.74 13.53
N LEU A 117 -19.07 -2.63 12.81
CA LEU A 117 -17.83 -1.88 12.89
C LEU A 117 -17.68 -1.44 14.35
N VAL A 118 -17.23 -2.36 15.21
CA VAL A 118 -16.62 -2.01 16.48
C VAL A 118 -15.18 -1.68 16.11
N SER A 119 -15.03 -0.48 15.54
CA SER A 119 -13.80 0.29 15.70
C SER A 119 -13.69 0.62 17.19
N LYS A 120 -13.16 -0.34 17.94
CA LYS A 120 -12.70 -0.14 19.31
C LYS A 120 -11.35 -0.81 19.48
N HIS A 121 -10.43 -0.40 18.61
CA HIS A 121 -9.11 -0.05 19.11
C HIS A 121 -9.13 1.47 19.23
N PRO A 122 -9.03 2.06 20.42
CA PRO A 122 -8.56 3.43 20.48
C PRO A 122 -7.17 3.36 19.87
N LEU A 123 -7.04 3.86 18.64
CA LEU A 123 -5.77 4.37 18.16
C LEU A 123 -5.35 5.36 19.24
N ILE A 124 -4.45 4.92 20.12
CA ILE A 124 -3.63 5.84 20.86
C ILE A 124 -2.86 6.52 19.73
N SER A 125 -3.38 7.67 19.29
CA SER A 125 -2.67 8.53 18.38
C SER A 125 -1.27 8.70 18.99
N PRO A 126 -0.18 8.55 18.22
CA PRO A 126 1.11 9.04 18.71
C PRO A 126 0.87 10.47 19.21
N PRO A 127 1.28 10.82 20.44
CA PRO A 127 0.83 12.04 21.07
C PRO A 127 1.12 13.20 20.13
N ASP A 128 0.06 13.90 19.71
CA ASP A 128 0.20 15.05 18.84
C ASP A 128 1.30 15.94 19.45
N PRO A 129 2.25 16.45 18.66
CA PRO A 129 3.41 17.18 19.19
C PRO A 129 3.00 18.33 20.11
N MET A 130 1.78 18.86 19.92
CA MET A 130 1.14 19.86 20.77
C MET A 130 0.84 19.36 22.20
N VAL A 131 0.39 18.10 22.37
CA VAL A 131 0.07 17.52 23.69
C VAL A 131 1.34 17.27 24.50
N MET A 132 2.38 16.75 23.85
CA MET A 132 3.72 16.61 24.45
C MET A 132 4.24 17.97 24.97
N LEU A 133 4.07 19.03 24.17
CA LEU A 133 4.53 20.37 24.51
C LEU A 133 3.77 20.96 25.71
N ILE A 134 2.44 20.73 25.79
CA ILE A 134 1.62 21.15 26.92
C ILE A 134 2.03 20.43 28.21
N VAL A 135 2.27 19.12 28.15
CA VAL A 135 2.71 18.33 29.31
C VAL A 135 4.06 18.81 29.81
N VAL A 136 5.02 19.03 28.91
CA VAL A 136 6.36 19.56 29.27
C VAL A 136 6.25 20.95 29.89
N ALA A 137 5.46 21.85 29.31
CA ALA A 137 5.26 23.20 29.86
C ALA A 137 4.65 23.17 31.27
N ALA A 138 3.66 22.29 31.52
CA ALA A 138 3.04 22.13 32.84
C ALA A 138 4.05 21.63 33.89
N VAL A 139 4.89 20.64 33.53
CA VAL A 139 5.93 20.11 34.42
C VAL A 139 6.97 21.19 34.75
N VAL A 140 7.42 21.97 33.76
CA VAL A 140 8.36 23.07 33.97
C VAL A 140 7.76 24.12 34.90
N PHE A 141 6.49 24.50 34.69
CA PHE A 141 5.83 25.51 35.53
C PHE A 141 5.70 25.04 36.99
N ALA A 142 5.35 23.78 37.20
CA ALA A 142 5.28 23.19 38.53
C ALA A 142 6.64 23.18 39.23
N LEU A 143 7.72 22.80 38.53
CA LEU A 143 9.07 22.83 39.07
C LEU A 143 9.51 24.25 39.45
N MET A 144 9.23 25.25 38.61
CA MET A 144 9.54 26.65 38.91
C MET A 144 8.79 27.16 40.14
N ALA A 145 7.51 26.77 40.31
CA ALA A 145 6.74 27.13 41.49
C ALA A 145 7.30 26.49 42.77
N VAL A 146 7.71 25.21 42.72
CA VAL A 146 8.33 24.52 43.85
C VAL A 146 9.66 25.19 44.22
N LEU A 147 10.50 25.51 43.23
CA LEU A 147 11.76 26.22 43.48
C LEU A 147 11.52 27.61 44.09
N ALA A 148 10.52 28.35 43.62
CA ALA A 148 10.16 29.65 44.19
C ALA A 148 9.67 29.53 45.64
N MET A 149 8.85 28.52 45.96
CA MET A 149 8.42 28.26 47.34
C MET A 149 9.59 27.87 48.24
N LEU A 150 10.48 27.00 47.77
CA LEU A 150 11.70 26.61 48.50
C LEU A 150 12.61 27.82 48.73
N TYR A 151 12.74 28.69 47.72
CA TYR A 151 13.53 29.91 47.82
C TYR A 151 12.94 30.89 48.85
N GLN A 152 11.63 31.13 48.82
CA GLN A 152 10.98 31.98 49.83
C GLN A 152 11.08 31.41 51.24
N HIS A 153 10.95 30.09 51.38
CA HIS A 153 11.12 29.42 52.67
C HIS A 153 12.56 29.55 53.19
N PHE A 154 13.56 29.41 52.31
CA PHE A 154 14.97 29.60 52.65
C PHE A 154 15.28 31.06 53.04
N LEU A 155 14.72 32.04 52.33
CA LEU A 155 14.86 33.46 52.67
C LEU A 155 14.20 33.83 54.00
N SER A 156 13.14 33.13 54.41
CA SER A 156 12.45 33.38 55.68
C SER A 156 13.21 32.83 56.89
N PHE A 157 14.24 32.02 56.67
CA PHE A 157 15.08 31.40 57.70
C PHE A 157 16.40 32.16 57.96
N PHE A 158 16.68 33.22 57.19
CA PHE A 158 17.87 34.06 57.29
C PHE A 158 17.47 35.50 57.67
#